data_AF-A0A7K0DJV9-F1
#
_entry.id   AF-A0A7K0DJV9-F1
#
_cell.length_a   1.000
_cell.length_b   1.000
_cell.length_c   1.000
_cell.angle_alpha   90.00
_cell.angle_beta   90.00
_cell.angle_gamma   90.00
#
_symmetry.space_group_name_H-M   'P 1'
#
loop_
_entity.id
_entity.type
_entity.pdbx_description
1 polymer ?
#
loop_
_entity_poly.entity_id
_entity_poly.type
_entity_poly.pdbx_seq_one_letter_code
_entity_poly.pdbx_strand_id
1 'polypeptide(L)'
;MGTNYPKYELLAKALDAQFGNIYEYNVAEGEDPAFDGQEWTDELRTAVRQYLLHDLPGDIRGQLFQLDTDGAAMDIGIEEQVDKLLALEPWEVAFEVRNGAVAAVPTLQELIGHLGAWPSGEESADAIVWLEAHSDMNEWREIARASNHPELRAMMVPVHHGRSPLPDDLVRVLSPKELLAAWDAAVGPASTDLTDAEWRLLAPAFPLQKVRIRNNAAVALRPPSDNELARKRQSLNGIRYKFAHNARWSQVPGRYGKHVYQAWFNYTKSGLFIRLRDALIGKAEAKTLVTWLDQVIARGQNKYKPHQREGAI
;
A
#
# COMPACT_ATOMS: atom_id res chain seq x y z
N MET A 1 -26.53 24.29 -13.25
CA MET A 1 -25.47 25.17 -13.79
C MET A 1 -24.16 24.50 -13.45
N GLY A 2 -23.62 23.75 -14.41
CA GLY A 2 -22.43 22.92 -14.20
C GLY A 2 -21.17 23.72 -14.51
N THR A 3 -20.43 24.09 -13.47
CA THR A 3 -19.01 24.44 -13.60
C THR A 3 -18.24 23.14 -13.81
N ASN A 4 -18.18 22.70 -15.07
CA ASN A 4 -17.47 21.51 -15.48
C ASN A 4 -16.09 21.93 -16.02
N TYR A 5 -15.19 22.32 -15.11
CA TYR A 5 -13.77 22.58 -15.43
C TYR A 5 -12.90 22.13 -14.25
N PRO A 6 -12.32 20.92 -14.32
CA PRO A 6 -10.99 20.69 -13.72
C PRO A 6 -10.04 19.79 -14.55
N LYS A 7 -10.43 19.26 -15.71
CA LYS A 7 -9.56 18.29 -16.43
C LYS A 7 -8.35 18.91 -17.14
N TYR A 8 -8.32 20.23 -17.30
CA TYR A 8 -7.24 20.97 -17.98
C TYR A 8 -6.22 21.57 -17.00
N GLU A 9 -6.49 21.60 -15.69
CA GLU A 9 -5.47 22.02 -14.72
C GLU A 9 -4.41 20.93 -14.49
N LEU A 10 -4.57 19.72 -15.04
CA LEU A 10 -3.73 18.57 -14.70
C LEU A 10 -2.36 18.58 -15.39
N LEU A 11 -2.30 19.01 -16.67
CA LEU A 11 -1.02 19.17 -17.39
C LEU A 11 -0.30 20.44 -16.92
N ALA A 12 -1.09 21.49 -16.64
CA ALA A 12 -0.62 22.69 -15.97
C ALA A 12 -0.06 22.29 -14.62
N LYS A 13 -0.81 21.96 -13.57
CA LYS A 13 -0.26 21.61 -12.23
C LYS A 13 0.90 20.59 -12.24
N ALA A 14 0.86 19.55 -13.08
CA ALA A 14 1.92 18.54 -13.13
C ALA A 14 3.20 19.01 -13.85
N LEU A 15 3.11 19.92 -14.83
CA LEU A 15 4.25 20.43 -15.59
C LEU A 15 4.41 21.97 -15.53
N ASP A 16 3.62 22.68 -14.72
CA ASP A 16 3.46 24.15 -14.68
C ASP A 16 4.79 24.80 -14.34
N ALA A 17 5.49 24.15 -13.39
CA ALA A 17 6.82 24.57 -12.96
C ALA A 17 7.82 24.57 -14.11
N GLN A 18 7.60 23.77 -15.15
CA GLN A 18 8.54 23.57 -16.26
C GLN A 18 8.07 24.25 -17.56
N PHE A 19 6.78 24.25 -17.88
CA PHE A 19 6.24 24.77 -19.14
C PHE A 19 5.20 25.88 -18.99
N GLY A 20 4.85 26.27 -17.75
CA GLY A 20 3.80 27.25 -17.46
C GLY A 20 2.39 26.74 -17.78
N ASN A 21 1.41 27.66 -17.77
CA ASN A 21 0.05 27.35 -18.20
C ASN A 21 0.03 27.23 -19.73
N ILE A 22 0.31 26.03 -20.20
CA ILE A 22 0.22 25.63 -21.61
C ILE A 22 -1.20 25.72 -22.19
N TYR A 23 -2.23 25.86 -21.35
CA TYR A 23 -3.57 26.23 -21.81
C TYR A 23 -3.70 27.77 -21.84
N GLU A 24 -3.24 28.39 -22.93
CA GLU A 24 -3.75 29.70 -23.28
C GLU A 24 -5.21 29.54 -23.75
N TYR A 25 -6.15 30.12 -23.02
CA TYR A 25 -7.46 30.38 -23.59
C TYR A 25 -7.24 31.39 -24.72
N ASN A 26 -7.37 30.95 -25.98
CA ASN A 26 -7.49 31.87 -27.11
C ASN A 26 -8.83 32.60 -26.99
N VAL A 27 -8.86 33.66 -26.19
CA VAL A 27 -9.97 34.61 -26.20
C VAL A 27 -9.56 35.74 -27.13
N ALA A 28 -9.98 35.66 -28.40
CA ALA A 28 -10.00 36.84 -29.24
C ALA A 28 -10.87 37.90 -28.54
N GLU A 29 -10.44 39.17 -28.49
CA GLU A 29 -11.20 40.25 -27.85
C GLU A 29 -12.65 40.26 -28.40
N GLY A 30 -13.61 39.81 -27.58
CA GLY A 30 -15.03 39.84 -27.89
C GLY A 30 -15.69 38.50 -28.27
N GLU A 31 -14.98 37.37 -28.25
CA GLU A 31 -15.57 36.05 -28.50
C GLU A 31 -15.79 35.22 -27.22
N ASP A 32 -16.81 34.35 -27.23
CA ASP A 32 -17.01 33.34 -26.20
C ASP A 32 -15.77 32.43 -26.15
N PRO A 33 -15.26 32.05 -24.97
CA PRO A 33 -14.09 31.19 -24.84
C PRO A 33 -14.38 29.83 -25.50
N ALA A 34 -13.94 29.66 -26.74
CA ALA A 34 -13.95 28.40 -27.42
C ALA A 34 -12.80 27.56 -26.88
N PHE A 35 -13.11 26.35 -26.44
CA PHE A 35 -12.10 25.38 -26.07
C PHE A 35 -11.38 24.91 -27.34
N ASP A 36 -10.27 25.55 -27.67
CA ASP A 36 -9.32 25.03 -28.65
C ASP A 36 -8.33 24.14 -27.88
N GLY A 37 -8.55 22.82 -27.92
CA GLY A 37 -7.60 21.90 -27.33
C GLY A 37 -6.28 22.11 -28.04
N GLN A 38 -5.25 22.57 -27.32
CA GLN A 38 -3.95 22.86 -27.91
C GLN A 38 -3.49 21.64 -28.71
N GLU A 39 -3.47 21.76 -30.04
CA GLU A 39 -2.86 20.73 -30.88
C GLU A 39 -1.38 20.65 -30.50
N TRP A 40 -0.80 19.45 -30.59
CA TRP A 40 0.65 19.29 -30.42
C TRP A 40 1.39 20.22 -31.37
N THR A 41 2.08 21.23 -30.83
CA THR A 41 3.18 21.87 -31.58
C THR A 41 4.39 20.95 -31.53
N ASP A 42 5.22 20.98 -32.57
CA ASP A 42 6.45 20.19 -32.60
C ASP A 42 7.40 20.58 -31.45
N GLU A 43 7.38 21.86 -31.05
CA GLU A 43 8.12 22.38 -29.91
C GLU A 43 7.61 21.78 -28.59
N LEU A 44 6.29 21.77 -28.36
CA LEU A 44 5.69 21.20 -27.16
C LEU A 44 5.94 19.68 -27.10
N ARG A 45 5.77 18.98 -28.22
CA ARG A 45 6.04 17.54 -28.31
C ARG A 45 7.50 17.22 -27.99
N THR A 46 8.43 17.98 -28.53
CA THR A 46 9.87 17.82 -28.25
C THR A 46 10.19 18.09 -26.79
N ALA A 47 9.62 19.15 -26.22
CA ALA A 47 9.84 19.53 -24.82
C ALA A 47 9.29 18.47 -23.83
N VAL A 48 8.05 18.01 -24.04
CA VAL A 48 7.44 16.95 -23.21
C VAL A 48 8.20 15.63 -23.37
N ARG A 49 8.63 15.29 -24.59
CA ARG A 49 9.48 14.11 -24.84
C ARG A 49 10.77 14.16 -24.02
N GLN A 50 11.47 15.29 -24.06
CA GLN A 50 12.71 15.47 -23.33
C GLN A 50 12.50 15.31 -21.82
N TYR A 51 11.44 15.94 -21.29
CA TYR A 51 11.08 15.82 -19.89
C TYR A 51 10.81 14.37 -19.48
N LEU A 52 9.98 13.64 -20.24
CA LEU A 52 9.64 12.24 -19.95
C LEU A 52 10.86 11.31 -19.96
N LEU A 53 11.82 11.56 -20.86
CA LEU A 53 13.03 10.74 -20.98
C LEU A 53 14.07 11.03 -19.91
N HIS A 54 14.28 12.30 -19.60
CA HIS A 54 15.47 12.74 -18.88
C HIS A 54 15.16 13.32 -17.50
N ASP A 55 14.09 14.10 -17.37
CA ASP A 55 13.84 14.93 -16.20
C ASP A 55 12.74 14.35 -15.29
N LEU A 56 11.93 13.41 -15.78
CA LEU A 56 10.87 12.77 -14.99
C LEU A 56 11.49 12.00 -13.81
N PRO A 57 11.06 12.29 -12.56
CA PRO A 57 11.51 11.57 -11.37
C PRO A 57 11.37 10.05 -11.51
N GLY A 58 12.35 9.30 -10.97
CA GLY A 58 12.46 7.85 -11.19
C GLY A 58 11.29 7.04 -10.62
N ASP A 59 10.70 7.50 -9.52
CA ASP A 59 9.49 6.94 -8.89
C ASP A 59 8.25 7.13 -9.77
N ILE A 60 8.02 8.34 -10.28
CA ILE A 60 6.93 8.64 -11.21
C ILE A 60 7.11 7.86 -12.50
N ARG A 61 8.34 7.81 -13.03
CA ARG A 61 8.70 7.03 -14.22
C ARG A 61 8.39 5.54 -14.04
N GLY A 62 8.71 4.97 -12.88
CA GLY A 62 8.41 3.58 -12.55
C GLY A 62 6.91 3.27 -12.62
N GLN A 63 6.09 4.14 -12.04
CA GLN A 63 4.63 4.01 -12.04
C GLN A 63 4.02 4.23 -13.43
N LEU A 64 4.39 5.33 -14.09
CA LEU A 64 3.85 5.73 -15.39
C LEU A 64 4.08 4.66 -16.47
N PHE A 65 5.28 4.08 -16.49
CA PHE A 65 5.67 3.12 -17.51
C PHE A 65 5.58 1.66 -17.06
N GLN A 66 5.02 1.43 -15.86
CA GLN A 66 4.92 0.10 -15.23
C GLN A 66 6.25 -0.66 -15.29
N LEU A 67 7.36 0.06 -15.07
CA LEU A 67 8.68 -0.54 -15.08
C LEU A 67 8.79 -1.38 -13.81
N ASP A 68 8.67 -2.70 -13.97
CA ASP A 68 8.69 -3.65 -12.88
C ASP A 68 9.97 -3.43 -12.06
N THR A 69 9.84 -3.23 -10.75
CA THR A 69 10.97 -3.03 -9.83
C THR A 69 11.95 -4.20 -9.83
N ASP A 70 11.52 -5.36 -10.34
CA ASP A 70 12.30 -6.59 -10.45
C ASP A 70 13.10 -6.72 -11.76
N GLY A 71 13.11 -5.69 -12.63
CA GLY A 71 14.02 -5.62 -13.77
C GLY A 71 13.71 -6.60 -14.91
N ALA A 72 12.53 -7.23 -14.91
CA ALA A 72 11.98 -7.85 -16.11
C ALA A 72 11.47 -6.73 -17.01
N ALA A 73 12.36 -6.21 -17.85
CA ALA A 73 12.00 -5.24 -18.86
C ALA A 73 10.77 -5.75 -19.65
N MET A 74 9.73 -4.93 -19.76
CA MET A 74 8.96 -4.97 -20.99
C MET A 74 9.98 -4.83 -22.13
N ASP A 75 9.93 -5.70 -23.15
CA ASP A 75 10.86 -5.72 -24.31
C ASP A 75 10.94 -4.39 -25.09
N ILE A 76 10.17 -3.39 -24.68
CA ILE A 76 10.04 -2.07 -25.27
C ILE A 76 10.92 -1.11 -24.48
N GLY A 77 11.92 -0.53 -25.15
CA GLY A 77 12.76 0.51 -24.54
C GLY A 77 11.94 1.74 -24.12
N ILE A 78 12.42 2.46 -23.11
CA ILE A 78 11.75 3.66 -22.57
C ILE A 78 11.41 4.71 -23.65
N GLU A 79 12.24 4.85 -24.67
CA GLU A 79 11.97 5.75 -25.80
C GLU A 79 10.69 5.39 -26.56
N GLU A 80 10.46 4.10 -26.83
CA GLU A 80 9.25 3.65 -27.52
C GLU A 80 8.02 3.79 -26.61
N GLN A 81 8.15 3.64 -25.28
CA GLN A 81 7.05 3.92 -24.36
C GLN A 81 6.69 5.41 -24.33
N VAL A 82 7.70 6.29 -24.33
CA VAL A 82 7.48 7.75 -24.41
C VAL A 82 6.83 8.12 -25.75
N ASP A 83 7.30 7.56 -26.86
CA ASP A 83 6.73 7.84 -28.19
C ASP A 83 5.28 7.34 -28.29
N LYS A 84 4.94 6.21 -27.65
CA LYS A 84 3.55 5.74 -27.50
C LYS A 84 2.69 6.71 -26.69
N LEU A 85 3.23 7.24 -25.58
CA LEU A 85 2.52 8.20 -24.76
C LEU A 85 2.28 9.51 -25.53
N LEU A 86 3.27 10.00 -26.29
CA LEU A 86 3.16 11.20 -27.12
C LEU A 86 2.27 11.06 -28.37
N ALA A 87 1.82 9.83 -28.67
CA ALA A 87 0.81 9.60 -29.69
C ALA A 87 -0.61 9.93 -29.18
N LEU A 88 -0.79 10.10 -27.87
CA LEU A 88 -2.03 10.56 -27.25
C LEU A 88 -2.19 12.08 -27.40
N GLU A 89 -3.39 12.58 -27.12
CA GLU A 89 -3.63 14.02 -27.02
C GLU A 89 -2.88 14.63 -25.82
N PRO A 90 -2.47 15.91 -25.86
CA PRO A 90 -1.68 16.51 -24.76
C PRO A 90 -2.34 16.35 -23.38
N TRP A 91 -3.66 16.50 -23.30
CA TRP A 91 -4.41 16.35 -22.04
C TRP A 91 -4.45 14.90 -21.54
N GLU A 92 -4.33 13.90 -22.42
CA GLU A 92 -4.23 12.49 -22.04
C GLU A 92 -2.85 12.20 -21.45
N VAL A 93 -1.78 12.72 -22.09
CA VAL A 93 -0.42 12.63 -21.55
C VAL A 93 -0.35 13.26 -20.15
N ALA A 94 -1.01 14.39 -19.97
CA ALA A 94 -1.14 15.05 -18.67
C ALA A 94 -1.72 14.17 -17.59
N PHE A 95 -2.83 13.54 -17.96
CA PHE A 95 -3.62 12.72 -17.07
C PHE A 95 -2.82 11.49 -16.66
N GLU A 96 -2.12 10.86 -17.60
CA GLU A 96 -1.22 9.74 -17.31
C GLU A 96 -0.04 10.17 -16.41
N VAL A 97 0.62 11.29 -16.69
CA VAL A 97 1.72 11.80 -15.86
C VAL A 97 1.24 12.12 -14.44
N ARG A 98 0.07 12.77 -14.29
CA ARG A 98 -0.53 13.02 -12.98
C ARG A 98 -0.86 11.71 -12.28
N ASN A 99 -1.49 10.75 -12.95
CA ASN A 99 -1.82 9.46 -12.34
C ASN A 99 -0.57 8.72 -11.89
N GLY A 100 0.51 8.75 -12.68
CA GLY A 100 1.81 8.25 -12.30
C GLY A 100 2.40 8.97 -11.08
N ALA A 101 2.25 10.30 -10.99
CA ALA A 101 2.70 11.09 -9.85
C ALA A 101 1.91 10.77 -8.58
N VAL A 102 0.59 10.65 -8.69
CA VAL A 102 -0.30 10.24 -7.59
C VAL A 102 0.03 8.82 -7.13
N ALA A 103 0.19 7.89 -8.07
CA ALA A 103 0.61 6.52 -7.79
C ALA A 103 2.04 6.43 -7.22
N ALA A 104 2.88 7.44 -7.43
CA ALA A 104 4.20 7.51 -6.81
C ALA A 104 4.17 8.04 -5.37
N VAL A 105 3.07 8.66 -4.92
CA VAL A 105 2.95 9.16 -3.54
C VAL A 105 3.03 7.97 -2.56
N PRO A 106 4.02 7.91 -1.65
CA PRO A 106 4.29 6.74 -0.83
C PRO A 106 3.15 6.29 0.08
N THR A 107 2.35 7.23 0.58
CA THR A 107 1.28 6.93 1.53
C THR A 107 0.03 7.76 1.29
N LEU A 108 -1.13 7.16 1.57
CA LEU A 108 -2.41 7.89 1.56
C LEU A 108 -2.40 9.08 2.53
N GLN A 109 -1.67 8.98 3.65
CA GLN A 109 -1.52 10.08 4.62
C GLN A 109 -0.80 11.28 4.01
N GLU A 110 0.23 11.08 3.19
CA GLU A 110 0.88 12.19 2.48
C GLU A 110 -0.05 12.82 1.44
N LEU A 111 -0.85 11.99 0.75
CA LEU A 111 -1.79 12.47 -0.27
C LEU A 111 -2.94 13.29 0.31
N ILE A 112 -3.66 12.78 1.30
CA ILE A 112 -4.93 13.38 1.78
C ILE A 112 -4.92 13.77 3.27
N GLY A 113 -3.83 13.56 3.99
CA GLY A 113 -3.73 13.80 5.44
C GLY A 113 -3.94 15.23 5.91
N HIS A 114 -3.73 16.19 5.01
CA HIS A 114 -3.93 17.61 5.26
C HIS A 114 -5.39 18.05 5.03
N LEU A 115 -6.23 17.20 4.45
CA LEU A 115 -7.59 17.55 4.05
C LEU A 115 -8.61 17.32 5.19
N GLY A 116 -9.47 18.32 5.42
CA GLY A 116 -10.60 18.21 6.35
C GLY A 116 -11.88 17.66 5.71
N ALA A 117 -12.07 17.95 4.42
CA ALA A 117 -13.15 17.52 3.54
C ALA A 117 -12.59 17.49 2.11
N TRP A 118 -13.30 16.88 1.14
CA TRP A 118 -12.92 16.94 -0.27
C TRP A 118 -13.12 18.37 -0.80
N PRO A 119 -12.05 19.13 -1.07
CA PRO A 119 -12.20 20.53 -1.46
C PRO A 119 -12.65 20.67 -2.92
N SER A 120 -12.29 19.70 -3.78
CA SER A 120 -12.79 19.59 -5.15
C SER A 120 -12.91 18.12 -5.59
N GLY A 121 -13.43 17.92 -6.82
CA GLY A 121 -13.48 16.60 -7.45
C GLY A 121 -12.09 16.05 -7.82
N GLU A 122 -11.07 16.91 -7.95
CA GLU A 122 -9.71 16.49 -8.32
C GLU A 122 -9.05 15.70 -7.20
N GLU A 123 -9.10 16.18 -5.95
CA GLU A 123 -8.47 15.50 -4.82
C GLU A 123 -9.18 14.19 -4.50
N SER A 124 -10.50 14.10 -4.73
CA SER A 124 -11.20 12.82 -4.65
C SER A 124 -10.75 11.87 -5.77
N ALA A 125 -10.54 12.37 -6.99
CA ALA A 125 -10.03 11.55 -8.09
C ALA A 125 -8.59 11.05 -7.81
N ASP A 126 -7.74 11.89 -7.20
CA ASP A 126 -6.38 11.48 -6.79
C ASP A 126 -6.43 10.37 -5.74
N ALA A 127 -7.33 10.47 -4.76
CA ALA A 127 -7.51 9.40 -3.78
C ALA A 127 -7.98 8.09 -4.43
N ILE A 128 -8.85 8.16 -5.45
CA ILE A 128 -9.30 7.00 -6.24
C ILE A 128 -8.11 6.35 -6.96
N VAL A 129 -7.35 7.13 -7.73
CA VAL A 129 -6.17 6.66 -8.48
C VAL A 129 -5.15 6.02 -7.53
N TRP A 130 -4.89 6.67 -6.39
CA TRP A 130 -3.98 6.14 -5.39
C TRP A 130 -4.44 4.77 -4.84
N LEU A 131 -5.73 4.64 -4.49
CA LEU A 131 -6.31 3.39 -3.99
C LEU A 131 -6.31 2.28 -5.04
N GLU A 132 -6.44 2.61 -6.32
CA GLU A 132 -6.34 1.64 -7.42
C GLU A 132 -4.90 1.15 -7.62
N ALA A 133 -3.92 2.03 -7.50
CA ALA A 133 -2.50 1.69 -7.65
C ALA A 133 -1.94 0.91 -6.44
N HIS A 134 -2.42 1.19 -5.23
CA HIS A 134 -1.83 0.67 -3.99
C HIS A 134 -2.66 -0.37 -3.28
N SER A 135 -3.81 -0.77 -3.81
CA SER A 135 -4.69 -1.70 -3.10
C SER A 135 -5.48 -2.63 -4.00
N ASP A 136 -5.83 -3.78 -3.43
CA ASP A 136 -6.69 -4.75 -4.09
C ASP A 136 -8.16 -4.67 -3.62
N MET A 137 -9.04 -5.34 -4.37
CA MET A 137 -10.46 -5.42 -4.04
C MET A 137 -10.76 -5.98 -2.64
N ASN A 138 -9.91 -6.84 -2.08
CA ASN A 138 -10.09 -7.32 -0.71
C ASN A 138 -9.79 -6.22 0.30
N GLU A 139 -8.74 -5.44 0.07
CA GLU A 139 -8.37 -4.30 0.90
C GLU A 139 -9.47 -3.24 0.92
N TRP A 140 -10.07 -2.92 -0.23
CA TRP A 140 -11.22 -2.00 -0.30
C TRP A 140 -12.41 -2.50 0.54
N ARG A 141 -12.69 -3.81 0.55
CA ARG A 141 -13.71 -4.39 1.43
C ARG A 141 -13.35 -4.27 2.90
N GLU A 142 -12.08 -4.44 3.26
CA GLU A 142 -11.64 -4.27 4.65
C GLU A 142 -11.72 -2.79 5.09
N ILE A 143 -11.36 -1.84 4.23
CA ILE A 143 -11.54 -0.40 4.48
C ILE A 143 -13.02 -0.07 4.70
N ALA A 144 -13.89 -0.53 3.80
CA ALA A 144 -15.33 -0.37 3.94
C ALA A 144 -15.87 -0.96 5.26
N ARG A 145 -15.40 -2.14 5.67
CA ARG A 145 -15.76 -2.75 6.97
C ARG A 145 -15.27 -1.91 8.15
N ALA A 146 -14.02 -1.46 8.08
CA ALA A 146 -13.36 -0.69 9.13
C ALA A 146 -14.04 0.67 9.34
N SER A 147 -14.53 1.29 8.26
CA SER A 147 -15.27 2.56 8.32
C SER A 147 -16.57 2.49 9.14
N ASN A 148 -17.15 1.28 9.29
CA ASN A 148 -18.45 1.07 9.96
C ASN A 148 -19.60 1.89 9.32
N HIS A 149 -19.42 2.44 8.10
CA HIS A 149 -20.41 3.32 7.46
C HIS A 149 -21.63 2.53 6.96
N PRO A 150 -22.88 2.96 7.24
CA PRO A 150 -24.09 2.22 6.87
C PRO A 150 -24.23 1.95 5.38
N GLU A 151 -23.88 2.93 4.54
CA GLU A 151 -24.00 2.81 3.08
C GLU A 151 -23.05 1.75 2.51
N LEU A 152 -21.77 1.80 2.90
CA LEU A 152 -20.78 0.80 2.49
C LEU A 152 -21.12 -0.60 3.03
N ARG A 153 -21.73 -0.67 4.22
CA ARG A 153 -22.24 -1.93 4.76
C ARG A 153 -23.38 -2.50 3.92
N ALA A 154 -24.33 -1.66 3.52
CA ALA A 154 -25.46 -2.09 2.69
C ALA A 154 -24.98 -2.67 1.35
N MET A 155 -23.94 -2.11 0.75
CA MET A 155 -23.33 -2.62 -0.49
C MET A 155 -22.77 -4.04 -0.34
N MET A 156 -22.31 -4.44 0.86
CA MET A 156 -21.73 -5.76 1.09
C MET A 156 -22.75 -6.84 1.50
N VAL A 157 -24.02 -6.48 1.69
CA VAL A 157 -25.05 -7.46 2.09
C VAL A 157 -25.47 -8.29 0.86
N PRO A 158 -25.41 -9.64 0.91
CA PRO A 158 -25.69 -10.50 -0.25
C PRO A 158 -27.10 -10.36 -0.85
N VAL A 159 -28.06 -9.84 -0.08
CA VAL A 159 -29.50 -9.80 -0.43
C VAL A 159 -29.80 -8.85 -1.60
N HIS A 160 -28.91 -7.92 -1.93
CA HIS A 160 -29.12 -6.90 -2.97
C HIS A 160 -28.08 -6.91 -4.10
N HIS A 161 -27.66 -8.10 -4.55
CA HIS A 161 -26.54 -8.23 -5.51
C HIS A 161 -25.25 -7.60 -4.96
N GLY A 162 -24.91 -7.94 -3.71
CA GLY A 162 -23.80 -7.33 -2.99
C GLY A 162 -22.54 -7.24 -3.86
N ARG A 163 -22.20 -6.01 -4.27
CA ARG A 163 -20.98 -5.74 -5.02
C ARG A 163 -19.89 -5.32 -4.05
N SER A 164 -18.64 -5.55 -4.46
CA SER A 164 -17.53 -5.03 -3.66
C SER A 164 -17.52 -3.51 -3.79
N PRO A 165 -17.27 -2.77 -2.70
CA PRO A 165 -17.03 -1.35 -2.80
C PRO A 165 -15.82 -1.13 -3.71
N LEU A 166 -15.97 -0.20 -4.65
CA LEU A 166 -14.88 0.31 -5.47
C LEU A 166 -14.25 1.53 -4.78
N PRO A 167 -13.05 1.98 -5.20
CA PRO A 167 -12.43 3.19 -4.66
C PRO A 167 -13.34 4.43 -4.75
N ASP A 168 -14.08 4.58 -5.85
CA ASP A 168 -15.08 5.64 -6.01
C ASP A 168 -16.16 5.60 -4.92
N ASP A 169 -16.63 4.41 -4.54
CA ASP A 169 -17.61 4.27 -3.44
C ASP A 169 -17.01 4.70 -2.10
N LEU A 170 -15.75 4.37 -1.84
CA LEU A 170 -15.08 4.76 -0.60
C LEU A 170 -14.92 6.27 -0.51
N VAL A 171 -14.43 6.90 -1.57
CA VAL A 171 -14.15 8.34 -1.62
C VAL A 171 -15.44 9.16 -1.65
N ARG A 172 -16.47 8.71 -2.35
CA ARG A 172 -17.78 9.38 -2.38
C ARG A 172 -18.46 9.39 -1.01
N VAL A 173 -18.29 8.33 -0.22
CA VAL A 173 -19.02 8.13 1.04
C VAL A 173 -18.24 8.63 2.25
N LEU A 174 -16.91 8.49 2.25
CA LEU A 174 -16.07 8.84 3.39
C LEU A 174 -15.41 10.21 3.16
N SER A 175 -15.35 11.04 4.19
CA SER A 175 -14.45 12.19 4.21
C SER A 175 -12.97 11.74 4.19
N PRO A 176 -12.00 12.60 3.82
CA PRO A 176 -10.59 12.24 3.84
C PRO A 176 -10.11 11.66 5.18
N LYS A 177 -10.56 12.26 6.30
CA LYS A 177 -10.22 11.79 7.65
C LYS A 177 -10.81 10.41 7.97
N GLU A 178 -12.05 10.15 7.56
CA GLU A 178 -12.68 8.85 7.77
C GLU A 178 -12.04 7.78 6.89
N LEU A 179 -11.70 8.13 5.64
CA LEU A 179 -11.00 7.26 4.72
C LEU A 179 -9.61 6.89 5.27
N LEU A 180 -8.83 7.85 5.76
CA LEU A 180 -7.54 7.59 6.40
C LEU A 180 -7.68 6.72 7.65
N ALA A 181 -8.65 7.02 8.52
CA ALA A 181 -8.88 6.22 9.72
C ALA A 181 -9.28 4.77 9.37
N ALA A 182 -10.13 4.59 8.35
CA ALA A 182 -10.53 3.27 7.86
C ALA A 182 -9.36 2.55 7.18
N TRP A 183 -8.55 3.27 6.41
CA TRP A 183 -7.32 2.78 5.79
C TRP A 183 -6.33 2.28 6.84
N ASP A 184 -5.98 3.09 7.83
CA ASP A 184 -5.03 2.72 8.90
C ASP A 184 -5.54 1.54 9.73
N ALA A 185 -6.85 1.48 9.96
CA ALA A 185 -7.49 0.37 10.65
C ALA A 185 -7.46 -0.94 9.83
N ALA A 186 -7.57 -0.86 8.50
CA ALA A 186 -7.68 -2.03 7.62
C ALA A 186 -6.33 -2.47 7.02
N VAL A 187 -5.59 -1.54 6.41
CA VAL A 187 -4.48 -1.79 5.48
C VAL A 187 -3.20 -1.05 5.89
N GLY A 188 -3.31 0.18 6.41
CA GLY A 188 -2.18 1.04 6.73
C GLY A 188 -1.23 0.46 7.80
N PRO A 189 0.03 0.90 7.81
CA PRO A 189 1.00 0.47 8.81
C PRO A 189 0.51 0.86 10.21
N ALA A 190 0.47 -0.09 11.15
CA ALA A 190 0.20 0.29 12.53
C ALA A 190 1.46 0.87 13.17
N SER A 191 1.29 1.80 14.10
CA SER A 191 2.37 2.25 15.00
C SER A 191 3.01 1.11 15.81
N THR A 192 2.34 -0.04 15.88
CA THR A 192 2.83 -1.26 16.53
C THR A 192 3.65 -2.16 15.61
N ASP A 193 3.68 -1.89 14.30
CA ASP A 193 4.39 -2.74 13.35
C ASP A 193 5.91 -2.65 13.55
N LEU A 194 6.62 -3.73 13.20
CA LEU A 194 8.07 -3.75 13.26
C LEU A 194 8.63 -2.73 12.27
N THR A 195 9.44 -1.79 12.76
CA THR A 195 10.23 -0.91 11.89
C THR A 195 11.27 -1.72 11.10
N ASP A 196 11.82 -1.15 10.03
CA ASP A 196 12.88 -1.85 9.28
C ASP A 196 14.13 -2.08 10.13
N ALA A 197 14.45 -1.16 11.04
CA ALA A 197 15.54 -1.34 11.99
C ALA A 197 15.28 -2.52 12.94
N GLU A 198 14.08 -2.59 13.52
CA GLU A 198 13.66 -3.73 14.36
C GLU A 198 13.65 -5.05 13.55
N TRP A 199 13.19 -5.01 12.30
CA TRP A 199 13.14 -6.19 11.43
C TRP A 199 14.53 -6.69 11.06
N ARG A 200 15.49 -5.80 10.77
CA ARG A 200 16.89 -6.16 10.51
C ARG A 200 17.55 -6.88 11.69
N LEU A 201 17.13 -6.58 12.91
CA LEU A 201 17.61 -7.29 14.11
C LEU A 201 16.98 -8.69 14.25
N LEU A 202 15.70 -8.82 13.91
CA LEU A 202 14.93 -10.07 14.06
C LEU A 202 15.14 -11.09 12.92
N ALA A 203 15.19 -10.63 11.67
CA ALA A 203 15.20 -11.49 10.49
C ALA A 203 16.34 -12.54 10.50
N PRO A 204 17.59 -12.20 10.90
CA PRO A 204 18.68 -13.17 10.96
C PRO A 204 18.49 -14.26 12.03
N ALA A 205 17.65 -14.04 13.03
CA ALA A 205 17.43 -14.98 14.13
C ALA A 205 16.40 -16.08 13.79
N PHE A 206 15.79 -16.04 12.60
CA PHE A 206 14.88 -17.10 12.17
C PHE A 206 15.66 -18.40 11.84
N PRO A 207 15.18 -19.56 12.29
CA PRO A 207 15.87 -20.82 12.06
C PRO A 207 15.90 -21.20 10.57
N LEU A 208 16.96 -21.87 10.16
CA LEU A 208 17.05 -22.50 8.84
C LEU A 208 15.89 -23.48 8.65
N GLN A 209 15.34 -23.48 7.44
CA GLN A 209 14.25 -24.36 7.07
C GLN A 209 14.77 -25.70 6.57
N LYS A 210 14.09 -26.77 7.00
CA LYS A 210 14.28 -28.12 6.47
C LYS A 210 13.55 -28.24 5.14
N VAL A 211 14.29 -28.41 4.05
CA VAL A 211 13.72 -28.68 2.73
C VAL A 211 13.97 -30.14 2.39
N ARG A 212 12.89 -30.83 2.01
CA ARG A 212 12.99 -32.19 1.50
C ARG A 212 13.36 -32.11 0.02
N ILE A 213 14.51 -32.67 -0.33
CA ILE A 213 14.95 -32.72 -1.72
C ILE A 213 14.07 -33.76 -2.43
N ARG A 214 13.31 -33.35 -3.46
CA ARG A 214 12.53 -34.30 -4.27
C ARG A 214 13.50 -35.36 -4.81
N ASN A 215 13.12 -36.62 -4.64
CA ASN A 215 13.86 -37.82 -5.09
C ASN A 215 15.06 -38.25 -4.23
N ASN A 216 15.30 -37.64 -3.06
CA ASN A 216 16.28 -38.14 -2.10
C ASN A 216 15.75 -38.06 -0.66
N ALA A 217 16.09 -39.02 0.20
CA ALA A 217 15.69 -38.99 1.62
C ALA A 217 16.42 -37.89 2.42
N ALA A 218 17.34 -37.15 1.79
CA ALA A 218 18.13 -36.11 2.40
C ALA A 218 17.30 -34.85 2.70
N VAL A 219 17.52 -34.30 3.89
CA VAL A 219 16.97 -33.01 4.34
C VAL A 219 18.08 -31.98 4.27
N ALA A 220 17.91 -30.96 3.43
CA ALA A 220 18.82 -29.81 3.39
C ALA A 220 18.31 -28.70 4.31
N LEU A 221 19.24 -27.93 4.88
CA LEU A 221 18.93 -26.69 5.59
C LEU A 221 19.16 -25.52 4.64
N ARG A 222 18.15 -24.65 4.50
CA ARG A 222 18.30 -23.39 3.75
C ARG A 222 17.83 -22.19 4.57
N PRO A 223 18.38 -20.99 4.34
CA PRO A 223 17.78 -19.78 4.86
C PRO A 223 16.35 -19.60 4.30
N PRO A 224 15.45 -18.96 5.06
CA PRO A 224 14.16 -18.54 4.53
C PRO A 224 14.36 -17.61 3.32
N SER A 225 13.51 -17.70 2.30
CA SER A 225 13.51 -16.74 1.19
C SER A 225 12.91 -15.41 1.64
N ASP A 226 13.12 -14.35 0.88
CA ASP A 226 12.59 -13.01 1.21
C ASP A 226 11.06 -13.01 1.31
N ASN A 227 10.37 -13.73 0.42
CA ASN A 227 8.92 -13.93 0.49
C ASN A 227 8.47 -14.69 1.76
N GLU A 228 9.32 -15.56 2.32
CA GLU A 228 9.02 -16.22 3.60
C GLU A 228 9.29 -15.29 4.79
N LEU A 229 10.35 -14.48 4.71
CA LEU A 229 10.67 -13.46 5.70
C LEU A 229 9.57 -12.38 5.76
N ALA A 230 9.08 -11.89 4.60
CA ALA A 230 7.98 -10.95 4.52
C ALA A 230 6.70 -11.49 5.18
N ARG A 231 6.31 -12.73 4.88
CA ARG A 231 5.15 -13.39 5.54
C ARG A 231 5.33 -13.57 7.05
N LYS A 232 6.56 -13.84 7.50
CA LYS A 232 6.90 -13.92 8.93
C LYS A 232 6.80 -12.56 9.61
N ARG A 233 7.31 -11.50 8.98
CA ARG A 233 7.18 -10.11 9.45
C ARG A 233 5.71 -9.73 9.60
N GLN A 234 4.92 -9.98 8.56
CA GLN A 234 3.47 -9.74 8.54
C GLN A 234 2.76 -10.46 9.70
N SER A 235 3.07 -11.75 9.93
CA SER A 235 2.50 -12.52 11.04
C SER A 235 2.93 -11.97 12.41
N LEU A 236 4.21 -11.61 12.59
CA LEU A 236 4.69 -11.03 13.84
C LEU A 236 4.06 -9.66 14.13
N ASN A 237 3.87 -8.82 13.11
CA ASN A 237 3.15 -7.56 13.22
C ASN A 237 1.72 -7.78 13.72
N GLY A 238 0.98 -8.74 13.18
CA GLY A 238 -0.36 -9.09 13.67
C GLY A 238 -0.39 -9.56 15.12
N ILE A 239 0.63 -10.31 15.54
CA ILE A 239 0.80 -10.75 16.93
C ILE A 239 1.11 -9.56 17.84
N ARG A 240 1.99 -8.65 17.40
CA ARG A 240 2.32 -7.42 18.14
C ARG A 240 1.11 -6.52 18.29
N TYR A 241 0.37 -6.27 17.21
CA TYR A 241 -0.89 -5.54 17.21
C TYR A 241 -1.90 -6.12 18.22
N LYS A 242 -2.11 -7.44 18.16
CA LYS A 242 -3.00 -8.17 19.08
C LYS A 242 -2.68 -7.92 20.55
N PHE A 243 -1.41 -7.87 20.91
CA PHE A 243 -1.01 -7.71 22.31
C PHE A 243 -0.97 -6.25 22.74
N ALA A 244 -0.52 -5.35 21.88
CA ALA A 244 -0.51 -3.92 22.14
C ALA A 244 -1.93 -3.36 22.39
N HIS A 245 -2.91 -3.78 21.58
CA HIS A 245 -4.29 -3.30 21.68
C HIS A 245 -5.21 -4.20 22.52
N ASN A 246 -4.67 -5.29 23.09
CA ASN A 246 -5.46 -6.32 23.78
C ASN A 246 -6.67 -6.85 22.97
N ALA A 247 -6.60 -6.82 21.64
CA ALA A 247 -7.70 -7.17 20.73
C ALA A 247 -8.11 -8.65 20.84
N ARG A 248 -9.24 -9.10 20.30
CA ARG A 248 -9.47 -10.54 20.05
C ARG A 248 -8.71 -10.98 18.80
N TRP A 249 -8.44 -12.28 18.64
CA TRP A 249 -7.81 -12.78 17.41
C TRP A 249 -8.64 -12.48 16.15
N SER A 250 -9.97 -12.49 16.29
CA SER A 250 -10.90 -12.09 15.22
C SER A 250 -10.96 -10.57 14.96
N GLN A 251 -10.30 -9.77 15.80
CA GLN A 251 -10.21 -8.30 15.66
C GLN A 251 -8.81 -7.88 15.19
N VAL A 252 -7.92 -8.82 14.90
CA VAL A 252 -6.64 -8.50 14.27
C VAL A 252 -6.91 -8.16 12.80
N PRO A 253 -6.43 -7.01 12.29
CA PRO A 253 -6.61 -6.58 10.91
C PRO A 253 -6.20 -7.66 9.91
N GLY A 254 -7.01 -7.80 8.85
CA GLY A 254 -6.79 -8.79 7.79
C GLY A 254 -5.44 -8.65 7.09
N ARG A 255 -4.87 -7.43 7.05
CA ARG A 255 -3.53 -7.13 6.50
C ARG A 255 -2.39 -7.92 7.13
N TYR A 256 -2.58 -8.49 8.31
CA TYR A 256 -1.57 -9.36 8.96
C TYR A 256 -1.69 -10.84 8.56
N GLY A 257 -2.61 -11.16 7.67
CA GLY A 257 -2.91 -12.51 7.19
C GLY A 257 -4.03 -13.20 7.97
N LYS A 258 -4.71 -14.16 7.34
CA LYS A 258 -5.86 -14.87 7.93
C LYS A 258 -5.48 -15.83 9.08
N HIS A 259 -4.20 -16.15 9.24
CA HIS A 259 -3.73 -17.23 10.11
C HIS A 259 -2.80 -16.75 11.23
N VAL A 260 -2.91 -15.49 11.66
CA VAL A 260 -2.07 -14.92 12.74
C VAL A 260 -2.15 -15.76 14.03
N TYR A 261 -3.34 -16.22 14.43
CA TYR A 261 -3.49 -17.10 15.59
C TYR A 261 -2.71 -18.41 15.43
N GLN A 262 -2.81 -19.06 14.25
CA GLN A 262 -2.10 -20.30 13.99
C GLN A 262 -0.58 -20.09 13.96
N ALA A 263 -0.12 -18.96 13.39
CA ALA A 263 1.28 -18.56 13.42
C ALA A 263 1.76 -18.39 14.87
N TRP A 264 1.05 -17.61 15.69
CA TRP A 264 1.34 -17.44 17.11
C TRP A 264 1.42 -18.77 17.86
N PHE A 265 0.42 -19.64 17.65
CA PHE A 265 0.36 -20.95 18.29
C PHE A 265 1.56 -21.82 17.88
N ASN A 266 1.86 -21.91 16.59
CA ASN A 266 2.98 -22.69 16.07
C ASN A 266 4.34 -22.14 16.54
N TYR A 267 4.50 -20.81 16.59
CA TYR A 267 5.72 -20.14 17.06
C TYR A 267 5.92 -20.35 18.55
N THR A 268 4.85 -20.33 19.33
CA THR A 268 4.88 -20.66 20.77
C THR A 268 5.28 -22.14 20.95
N LYS A 269 4.57 -23.06 20.28
CA LYS A 269 4.82 -24.51 20.39
C LYS A 269 6.24 -24.90 19.97
N SER A 270 6.79 -24.25 18.96
CA SER A 270 8.16 -24.51 18.49
C SER A 270 9.25 -23.80 19.31
N GLY A 271 8.88 -22.95 20.27
CA GLY A 271 9.85 -22.15 21.02
C GLY A 271 10.54 -21.08 20.17
N LEU A 272 9.91 -20.62 19.08
CA LEU A 272 10.49 -19.58 18.22
C LEU A 272 10.65 -18.27 18.97
N PHE A 273 9.65 -17.84 19.75
CA PHE A 273 9.74 -16.59 20.50
C PHE A 273 10.91 -16.57 21.49
N ILE A 274 11.17 -17.70 22.16
CA ILE A 274 12.31 -17.85 23.07
C ILE A 274 13.62 -17.69 22.30
N ARG A 275 13.77 -18.38 21.16
CA ARG A 275 14.98 -18.27 20.32
C ARG A 275 15.21 -16.85 19.78
N LEU A 276 14.15 -16.18 19.32
CA LEU A 276 14.24 -14.79 18.88
C LEU A 276 14.66 -13.88 20.03
N ARG A 277 14.10 -14.08 21.23
CA ARG A 277 14.43 -13.31 22.43
C ARG A 277 15.89 -13.52 22.82
N ASP A 278 16.34 -14.76 22.91
CA ASP A 278 17.72 -15.09 23.29
C ASP A 278 18.75 -14.56 22.30
N ALA A 279 18.43 -14.53 20.99
CA ALA A 279 19.30 -13.96 19.96
C ALA A 279 19.43 -12.41 20.03
N LEU A 280 18.54 -11.76 20.78
CA LEU A 280 18.48 -10.30 20.93
C LEU A 280 18.94 -9.80 22.30
N ILE A 281 19.08 -10.68 23.30
CA ILE A 281 19.57 -10.30 24.63
C ILE A 281 20.97 -9.69 24.53
N GLY A 282 21.18 -8.61 25.28
CA GLY A 282 22.45 -7.90 25.32
C GLY A 282 22.64 -6.85 24.23
N LYS A 283 21.76 -6.81 23.21
CA LYS A 283 21.76 -5.74 22.19
C LYS A 283 20.95 -4.54 22.68
N ALA A 284 21.60 -3.39 22.88
CA ALA A 284 20.94 -2.19 23.38
C ALA A 284 19.81 -1.72 22.45
N GLU A 285 20.04 -1.78 21.13
CA GLU A 285 19.03 -1.42 20.14
C GLU A 285 17.81 -2.37 20.09
N ALA A 286 17.91 -3.57 20.69
CA ALA A 286 16.83 -4.56 20.67
C ALA A 286 15.96 -4.55 21.94
N LYS A 287 16.20 -3.64 22.89
CA LYS A 287 15.51 -3.62 24.21
C LYS A 287 13.99 -3.66 24.10
N THR A 288 13.40 -2.88 23.20
CA THR A 288 11.94 -2.85 22.98
C THR A 288 11.42 -4.19 22.45
N LEU A 289 12.15 -4.82 21.53
CA LEU A 289 11.80 -6.14 20.99
C LEU A 289 11.89 -7.24 22.04
N VAL A 290 12.95 -7.24 22.84
CA VAL A 290 13.10 -8.20 23.97
C VAL A 290 11.94 -8.06 24.94
N THR A 291 11.60 -6.83 25.33
CA THR A 291 10.46 -6.57 26.24
C THR A 291 9.15 -7.11 25.68
N TRP A 292 8.89 -6.89 24.40
CA TRP A 292 7.71 -7.42 23.73
C TRP A 292 7.72 -8.96 23.67
N LEU A 293 8.84 -9.58 23.30
CA LEU A 293 8.96 -11.04 23.24
C LEU A 293 8.74 -11.69 24.61
N ASP A 294 9.27 -11.11 25.69
CA ASP A 294 9.04 -11.58 27.06
C ASP A 294 7.54 -11.58 27.40
N GLN A 295 6.79 -10.54 27.02
CA GLN A 295 5.33 -10.48 27.20
C GLN A 295 4.60 -11.57 26.39
N VAL A 296 5.02 -11.80 25.14
CA VAL A 296 4.44 -12.84 24.27
C VAL A 296 4.68 -14.23 24.86
N ILE A 297 5.91 -14.50 25.32
CA ILE A 297 6.31 -15.77 25.94
C ILE A 297 5.48 -16.04 27.20
N ALA A 298 5.37 -15.05 28.11
CA ALA A 298 4.58 -15.18 29.33
C ALA A 298 3.10 -15.52 29.04
N ARG A 299 2.51 -14.88 28.02
CA ARG A 299 1.13 -15.19 27.61
C ARG A 299 0.98 -16.56 26.93
N GLY A 300 1.99 -17.00 26.17
CA GLY A 300 2.04 -18.33 25.57
C GLY A 300 2.08 -19.45 26.61
N GLN A 301 2.92 -19.29 27.64
CA GLN A 301 3.05 -20.25 28.75
C GLN A 301 1.75 -20.40 29.55
N ASN A 302 1.02 -19.30 29.79
CA ASN A 302 -0.27 -19.36 30.47
C ASN A 302 -1.35 -20.15 29.70
N LYS A 303 -1.28 -20.17 28.36
CA LYS A 303 -2.16 -21.01 27.52
C LYS A 303 -1.67 -22.45 27.36
N TYR A 304 -0.36 -22.68 27.45
CA TYR A 304 0.28 -23.98 27.30
C TYR A 304 0.76 -24.51 28.66
N LYS A 305 -0.06 -24.39 29.72
CA LYS A 305 0.04 -25.36 30.81
C LYS A 305 -0.53 -26.66 30.25
N PRO A 306 0.29 -27.65 29.82
CA PRO A 306 -0.26 -28.97 29.56
C PRO A 306 -1.01 -29.36 30.83
N HIS A 307 -2.19 -29.96 30.70
CA HIS A 307 -2.81 -30.63 31.82
C HIS A 307 -1.74 -31.59 32.37
N GLN A 308 -1.10 -31.18 33.47
CA GLN A 308 -0.35 -32.09 34.31
C GLN A 308 -1.42 -33.06 34.78
N ARG A 309 -1.53 -34.20 34.09
CA ARG A 309 -2.08 -35.39 34.68
C ARG A 309 -1.14 -35.69 35.83
N GLU A 310 -1.46 -35.12 36.99
CA GLU A 310 -0.97 -35.63 38.26
C GLU A 310 -1.24 -37.13 38.23
N GLY A 311 -0.16 -37.89 38.12
CA GLY A 311 -0.20 -39.32 38.34
C GLY A 311 -0.68 -39.52 39.77
N ALA A 312 -1.93 -39.94 39.91
CA ALA A 312 -2.32 -40.74 41.05
C ALA A 312 -1.48 -42.02 40.96
N ILE A 313 -0.45 -42.09 41.81
CA ILE A 313 0.20 -43.32 42.24
C ILE A 313 -0.73 -43.96 43.27
#